data_AF-A0A143X556-F1
#
_entry.id   AF-A0A143X556-F1
#
_cell.length_a   1.000
_cell.length_b   1.000
_cell.length_c   1.000
_cell.angle_alpha   90.00
_cell.angle_beta   90.00
_cell.angle_gamma   90.00
#
_symmetry.space_group_name_H-M   'P 1'
#
loop_
_entity.id
_entity.type
_entity.pdbx_description
1 polymer ?
#
loop_
_entity_poly.entity_id
_entity_poly.type
_entity_poly.pdbx_seq_one_letter_code
_entity_poly.pdbx_strand_id
1 'polypeptide(L)'
;MTLSLVPVKQEQKTKLFSLLQFSLYEESATDGNHINENGYFDYPYFEAYFNDALREAYFIQSDNTCVGMVMLHPYTCQQPGYTIAEFMILPAYRRRHIGYQAALAALGLHPGYWEISPASGSEQAAHFWKSVLQNPPIHDCQFDGETYSFIFA
;
A
#
# COMPACT_ATOMS: atom_id res chain seq x y z
N MET A 1 7.22 -20.82 -2.75
CA MET A 1 6.58 -19.54 -3.07
C MET A 1 7.58 -18.46 -2.72
N THR A 2 8.09 -17.77 -3.74
CA THR A 2 9.01 -16.64 -3.56
C THR A 2 8.23 -15.37 -3.80
N LEU A 3 8.15 -14.51 -2.78
CA LEU A 3 7.54 -13.19 -2.88
C LEU A 3 8.62 -12.14 -3.10
N SER A 4 8.39 -11.20 -4.02
CA SER A 4 9.31 -10.10 -4.28
C SER A 4 8.57 -8.82 -4.64
N LEU A 5 9.14 -7.68 -4.25
CA LEU A 5 8.71 -6.37 -4.70
C LEU A 5 9.55 -5.97 -5.91
N VAL A 6 8.89 -5.66 -7.02
CA VAL A 6 9.54 -5.26 -8.27
C VAL A 6 9.23 -3.78 -8.53
N PRO A 7 10.23 -2.87 -8.55
CA PRO A 7 10.00 -1.46 -8.82
C PRO A 7 9.23 -1.24 -10.11
N VAL A 8 8.23 -0.38 -10.08
CA VAL A 8 7.45 0.01 -11.25
C VAL A 8 8.28 0.99 -12.07
N LYS A 9 8.41 0.73 -13.38
CA LYS A 9 9.09 1.63 -14.32
C LYS A 9 8.08 2.52 -15.06
N GLN A 10 8.58 3.59 -15.67
CA GLN A 10 7.79 4.52 -16.48
C GLN A 10 6.93 3.80 -17.53
N GLU A 11 7.48 2.80 -18.21
CA GLU A 11 6.79 2.06 -19.27
C GLU A 11 5.65 1.18 -18.74
N GLN A 12 5.64 0.91 -17.43
CA GLN A 12 4.64 0.09 -16.75
C GLN A 12 3.55 0.93 -16.05
N LYS A 13 3.58 2.25 -16.23
CA LYS A 13 2.62 3.19 -15.65
C LYS A 13 1.17 2.81 -15.89
N THR A 14 0.81 2.43 -17.12
CA THR A 14 -0.56 2.01 -17.44
C THR A 14 -1.00 0.80 -16.61
N LYS A 15 -0.09 -0.17 -16.39
CA LYS A 15 -0.38 -1.35 -15.59
C LYS A 15 -0.58 -0.99 -14.11
N LEU A 16 0.25 -0.11 -13.56
CA LEU A 16 0.06 0.39 -12.19
C LEU A 16 -1.27 1.13 -12.07
N PHE A 17 -1.60 2.00 -13.02
CA PHE A 17 -2.87 2.73 -13.05
C PHE A 17 -4.06 1.77 -13.04
N SER A 18 -4.04 0.71 -13.86
CA SER A 18 -5.13 -0.28 -13.85
C SER A 18 -5.29 -1.00 -12.51
N LEU A 19 -4.20 -1.35 -11.83
CA LEU A 19 -4.26 -1.95 -10.49
C LEU A 19 -4.78 -0.96 -9.45
N LEU A 20 -4.38 0.31 -9.54
CA LEU A 20 -4.87 1.38 -8.69
C LEU A 20 -6.38 1.58 -8.84
N GLN A 21 -6.89 1.57 -10.07
CA GLN A 21 -8.33 1.65 -10.31
C GLN A 21 -9.11 0.50 -9.66
N PHE A 22 -8.53 -0.71 -9.56
CA PHE A 22 -9.15 -1.80 -8.80
C PHE A 22 -9.14 -1.56 -7.29
N SER A 23 -8.08 -0.95 -6.74
CA SER A 23 -8.01 -0.55 -5.32
C SER A 23 -9.09 0.47 -4.99
N LEU A 24 -9.12 1.56 -5.74
CA LEU A 24 -10.10 2.63 -5.56
C LEU A 24 -11.53 2.13 -5.78
N TYR A 25 -11.74 1.16 -6.68
CA TYR A 25 -13.03 0.50 -6.84
C TYR A 25 -13.45 -0.27 -5.58
N GLU A 26 -12.56 -1.05 -4.96
CA GLU A 26 -12.88 -1.77 -3.73
C GLU A 26 -13.15 -0.81 -2.55
N GLU A 27 -12.42 0.30 -2.48
CA GLU A 27 -12.54 1.31 -1.42
C GLU A 27 -13.75 2.23 -1.61
N SER A 28 -14.24 2.40 -2.84
CA SER A 28 -15.44 3.20 -3.16
C SER A 28 -16.70 2.83 -2.36
N ALA A 29 -16.73 1.60 -1.81
CA ALA A 29 -17.79 1.14 -0.93
C ALA A 29 -17.83 1.87 0.43
N THR A 30 -16.71 2.45 0.88
CA THR A 30 -16.56 2.98 2.24
C THR A 30 -16.00 4.40 2.29
N ASP A 31 -15.27 4.86 1.28
CA ASP A 31 -14.66 6.19 1.23
C ASP A 31 -15.52 7.26 0.52
N GLY A 32 -16.59 6.85 -0.17
CA GLY A 32 -17.48 7.73 -0.93
C GLY A 32 -16.89 8.26 -2.24
N ASN A 33 -15.80 7.66 -2.73
CA ASN A 33 -15.16 8.08 -3.98
C ASN A 33 -16.02 7.74 -5.20
N HIS A 34 -15.92 8.56 -6.25
CA HIS A 34 -16.73 8.45 -7.45
C HIS A 34 -15.88 8.48 -8.71
N ILE A 35 -16.36 7.79 -9.75
CA ILE A 35 -15.74 7.86 -11.07
C ILE A 35 -15.98 9.22 -11.72
N ASN A 36 -14.99 9.70 -12.45
CA ASN A 36 -15.10 10.85 -13.34
C ASN A 36 -15.85 10.49 -14.63
N GLU A 37 -16.05 11.48 -15.51
CA GLU A 37 -16.74 11.33 -16.80
C GLU A 37 -16.11 10.30 -17.76
N ASN A 38 -14.82 9.98 -17.55
CA ASN A 38 -14.08 9.00 -18.35
C ASN A 38 -14.14 7.58 -17.75
N GLY A 39 -14.83 7.40 -16.62
CA GLY A 39 -14.99 6.10 -15.97
C GLY A 39 -13.83 5.70 -15.07
N TYR A 40 -13.01 6.66 -14.62
CA TYR A 40 -11.89 6.41 -13.71
C TYR A 40 -12.10 7.10 -12.36
N PHE A 41 -11.62 6.48 -11.29
CA PHE A 41 -11.39 7.16 -10.02
C PHE A 41 -10.18 8.07 -10.14
N ASP A 42 -10.36 9.34 -9.78
CA ASP A 42 -9.27 10.31 -9.82
C ASP A 42 -8.25 10.02 -8.71
N TYR A 43 -6.97 10.13 -9.05
CA TYR A 43 -5.87 10.01 -8.10
C TYR A 43 -4.86 11.14 -8.36
N PRO A 44 -5.02 12.30 -7.71
CA PRO A 44 -4.28 13.53 -8.05
C PRO A 44 -2.75 13.38 -8.02
N TYR A 45 -2.23 12.49 -7.16
CA TYR A 45 -0.79 12.29 -6.99
C TYR A 45 -0.21 11.17 -7.86
N PHE A 46 -0.97 10.60 -8.80
CA PHE A 46 -0.52 9.42 -9.56
C PHE A 46 0.72 9.73 -10.39
N GLU A 47 0.71 10.87 -11.07
CA GLU A 47 1.85 11.34 -11.86
C GLU A 47 3.10 11.60 -11.02
N ALA A 48 2.94 11.91 -9.73
CA ALA A 48 4.08 12.20 -8.86
C ALA A 48 4.95 10.95 -8.64
N TYR A 49 4.40 9.73 -8.73
CA TYR A 49 5.17 8.48 -8.64
C TYR A 49 6.17 8.26 -9.78
N PHE A 50 6.14 9.13 -10.79
CA PHE A 50 7.02 9.07 -11.96
C PHE A 50 7.93 10.29 -12.09
N ASN A 51 7.69 11.34 -11.30
CA ASN A 51 8.39 12.62 -11.39
C ASN A 51 9.06 13.04 -10.05
N ASP A 52 8.65 12.43 -8.94
CA ASP A 52 9.21 12.66 -7.61
C ASP A 52 10.03 11.43 -7.19
N ALA A 53 11.33 11.63 -6.99
CA ALA A 53 12.27 10.57 -6.66
C ALA A 53 12.01 9.92 -5.28
N LEU A 54 11.21 10.54 -4.43
CA LEU A 54 10.87 10.03 -3.10
C LEU A 54 9.60 9.17 -3.10
N ARG A 55 8.81 9.20 -4.17
CA ARG A 55 7.60 8.37 -4.30
C ARG A 55 7.97 7.07 -4.99
N GLU A 56 7.55 5.97 -4.39
CA GLU A 56 7.95 4.64 -4.85
C GLU A 56 6.73 3.78 -5.08
N ALA A 57 6.72 3.05 -6.19
CA ALA A 57 5.68 2.06 -6.49
C ALA A 57 6.33 0.73 -6.84
N TYR A 58 5.75 -0.35 -6.34
CA TYR A 58 6.23 -1.71 -6.57
C TYR A 58 5.06 -2.60 -6.98
N PHE A 59 5.32 -3.49 -7.94
CA PHE A 59 4.48 -4.66 -8.16
C PHE A 59 4.84 -5.73 -7.13
N ILE A 60 3.81 -6.30 -6.50
CA ILE A 60 3.96 -7.46 -5.63
C ILE A 60 3.92 -8.69 -6.53
N GLN A 61 5.00 -9.46 -6.57
CA GLN A 61 5.10 -10.69 -7.36
C GLN A 61 5.17 -11.92 -6.47
N SER A 62 4.48 -12.98 -6.88
CA SER A 62 4.58 -14.33 -6.31
C SER A 62 4.83 -15.31 -7.45
N ASP A 63 5.97 -16.02 -7.40
CA ASP A 63 6.35 -17.02 -8.42
C ASP A 63 6.18 -16.48 -9.88
N ASN A 64 6.72 -15.28 -10.13
CA ASN A 64 6.64 -14.51 -11.40
C ASN A 64 5.25 -14.00 -11.81
N THR A 65 4.23 -14.18 -10.98
CA THR A 65 2.89 -13.64 -11.22
C THR A 65 2.70 -12.34 -10.47
N CYS A 66 2.22 -11.30 -11.14
CA CYS A 66 1.84 -10.04 -10.50
C CYS A 66 0.55 -10.25 -9.69
N VAL A 67 0.63 -10.18 -8.37
CA VAL A 67 -0.48 -10.48 -7.47
C VAL A 67 -1.05 -9.23 -6.78
N GLY A 68 -0.41 -8.07 -6.96
CA GLY A 68 -0.81 -6.83 -6.32
C GLY A 68 0.16 -5.68 -6.58
N MET A 69 -0.03 -4.60 -5.83
CA MET A 69 0.83 -3.42 -5.86
C MET A 69 0.94 -2.80 -4.46
N VAL A 70 2.01 -2.03 -4.26
CA VAL A 70 2.18 -1.15 -3.11
C VAL A 70 2.77 0.18 -3.58
N MET A 71 2.26 1.29 -3.03
CA MET A 71 2.71 2.66 -3.33
C MET A 71 3.08 3.36 -2.02
N LEU A 72 4.27 3.95 -1.96
CA LEU A 72 4.92 4.50 -0.76
C LEU A 72 5.34 5.95 -0.99
N HIS A 73 5.40 6.74 0.09
CA HIS A 73 6.07 8.04 0.09
C HIS A 73 6.51 8.46 1.51
N PRO A 74 7.44 9.43 1.66
CA PRO A 74 7.97 9.81 2.98
C PRO A 74 7.22 10.97 3.67
N TYR A 75 5.99 11.24 3.25
CA TYR A 75 5.19 12.36 3.78
C TYR A 75 4.33 11.91 4.97
N THR A 76 4.99 11.73 6.11
CA THR A 76 4.39 11.43 7.42
C THR A 76 4.04 12.71 8.18
N CYS A 77 3.10 12.62 9.12
CA CYS A 77 2.57 13.75 9.86
C CYS A 77 3.38 14.10 11.11
N GLN A 78 3.89 13.11 11.85
CA GLN A 78 4.49 13.36 13.17
C GLN A 78 6.00 13.61 13.12
N GLN A 79 6.73 12.81 12.36
CA GLN A 79 8.19 12.90 12.22
C GLN A 79 8.65 12.26 10.90
N PRO A 80 9.86 12.54 10.40
CA PRO A 80 10.35 11.96 9.15
C PRO A 80 10.30 10.43 9.16
N GLY A 81 9.68 9.85 8.14
CA GLY A 81 9.50 8.41 7.99
C GLY A 81 8.87 8.08 6.65
N TYR A 82 8.22 6.92 6.57
CA TYR A 82 7.49 6.48 5.38
C TYR A 82 6.04 6.13 5.68
N THR A 83 5.21 6.22 4.65
CA THR A 83 3.83 5.72 4.68
C THR A 83 3.50 4.93 3.43
N ILE A 84 2.44 4.15 3.53
CA ILE A 84 1.85 3.40 2.42
C ILE A 84 0.59 4.14 1.98
N ALA A 85 0.65 4.72 0.79
CA ALA A 85 -0.51 5.40 0.21
C ALA A 85 -1.54 4.39 -0.30
N GLU A 86 -1.08 3.32 -0.95
CA GLU A 86 -1.95 2.31 -1.56
C GLU A 86 -1.34 0.93 -1.38
N PHE A 87 -2.17 -0.05 -1.01
CA PHE A 87 -1.75 -1.44 -0.87
C PHE A 87 -2.88 -2.38 -1.25
N MET A 88 -2.65 -3.18 -2.28
CA MET A 88 -3.63 -4.15 -2.76
C MET A 88 -2.99 -5.50 -3.09
N ILE A 89 -3.65 -6.57 -2.65
CA ILE A 89 -3.50 -7.92 -3.19
C ILE A 89 -4.78 -8.26 -3.95
N LEU A 90 -4.67 -8.65 -5.22
CA LEU A 90 -5.83 -9.02 -6.03
C LEU A 90 -6.63 -10.15 -5.34
N PRO A 91 -7.98 -10.12 -5.38
CA PRO A 91 -8.83 -11.08 -4.67
C PRO A 91 -8.48 -12.55 -4.87
N ALA A 92 -8.06 -12.94 -6.08
CA ALA A 92 -7.67 -14.31 -6.43
C ALA A 92 -6.48 -14.86 -5.62
N TYR A 93 -5.64 -13.99 -5.04
CA TYR A 93 -4.43 -14.36 -4.29
C TYR A 93 -4.53 -14.11 -2.78
N ARG A 94 -5.68 -13.63 -2.28
CA ARG A 94 -5.92 -13.37 -0.85
C ARG A 94 -6.01 -14.67 -0.04
N ARG A 95 -5.85 -14.55 1.29
CA ARG A 95 -5.88 -15.68 2.27
C ARG A 95 -4.80 -16.75 2.06
N ARG A 96 -3.68 -16.37 1.42
CA ARG A 96 -2.49 -17.23 1.21
C ARG A 96 -1.23 -16.66 1.89
N HIS A 97 -1.40 -15.81 2.90
CA HIS A 97 -0.34 -15.04 3.58
C HIS A 97 0.52 -14.11 2.71
N ILE A 98 0.24 -14.00 1.40
CA ILE A 98 0.92 -13.10 0.45
C ILE A 98 0.89 -11.64 0.92
N GLY A 99 -0.28 -11.12 1.34
CA GLY A 99 -0.41 -9.74 1.79
C GLY A 99 0.46 -9.42 3.01
N TYR A 100 0.50 -10.34 3.99
CA TYR A 100 1.33 -10.19 5.17
C TYR A 100 2.83 -10.14 4.80
N GLN A 101 3.28 -11.08 3.96
CA GLN A 101 4.67 -11.12 3.50
C GLN A 101 5.04 -9.88 2.67
N ALA A 102 4.13 -9.40 1.81
CA ALA A 102 4.35 -8.21 1.00
C ALA A 102 4.41 -6.93 1.85
N ALA A 103 3.55 -6.81 2.87
CA ALA A 103 3.59 -5.68 3.78
C ALA A 103 4.90 -5.63 4.56
N LEU A 104 5.37 -6.75 5.13
CA LEU A 104 6.67 -6.80 5.80
C LEU A 104 7.83 -6.50 4.84
N ALA A 105 7.78 -6.99 3.60
CA ALA A 105 8.79 -6.67 2.59
C ALA A 105 8.80 -5.18 2.24
N ALA A 106 7.63 -4.53 2.19
CA ALA A 106 7.51 -3.11 1.90
C ALA A 106 8.05 -2.26 3.05
N LEU A 107 7.71 -2.63 4.29
CA LEU A 107 8.26 -1.98 5.49
C LEU A 107 9.79 -2.10 5.55
N GLY A 108 10.32 -3.27 5.20
CA GLY A 108 11.77 -3.52 5.18
C GLY A 108 12.55 -2.80 4.08
N LEU A 109 11.89 -2.10 3.15
CA LEU A 109 12.58 -1.21 2.21
C LEU A 109 13.18 0.01 2.93
N HIS A 110 12.52 0.48 3.99
CA HIS A 110 12.90 1.67 4.73
C HIS A 110 12.84 1.42 6.24
N PRO A 111 13.93 0.94 6.86
CA PRO A 111 14.02 0.87 8.32
C PRO A 111 13.84 2.26 8.94
N GLY A 112 13.07 2.36 10.02
CA GLY A 112 12.78 3.61 10.70
C GLY A 112 11.30 3.81 10.99
N TYR A 113 10.88 5.08 11.03
CA TYR A 113 9.52 5.45 11.40
C TYR A 113 8.52 5.24 10.25
N TRP A 114 7.36 4.68 10.60
CA TRP A 114 6.27 4.44 9.68
C TRP A 114 4.95 4.97 10.22
N GLU A 115 4.13 5.48 9.31
CA GLU A 115 2.71 5.73 9.52
C GLU A 115 1.88 4.90 8.54
N ILE A 116 0.85 4.21 9.02
CA ILE A 116 -0.10 3.48 8.16
C ILE A 116 -1.52 3.76 8.60
N SER A 117 -2.32 4.31 7.68
CA SER A 117 -3.76 4.49 7.87
C SER A 117 -4.50 3.40 7.09
N PRO A 118 -5.24 2.49 7.76
CA PRO A 118 -6.15 1.59 7.07
C PRO A 118 -7.18 2.37 6.24
N ALA A 119 -7.60 1.83 5.10
CA ALA A 119 -8.64 2.44 4.28
C ALA A 119 -9.90 2.73 5.13
N SER A 120 -10.39 3.96 5.06
CA SER A 120 -11.48 4.44 5.91
C SER A 120 -12.73 3.58 5.75
N GLY A 121 -13.34 3.19 6.87
CA GLY A 121 -14.53 2.33 6.90
C GLY A 121 -14.29 0.86 6.49
N SER A 122 -13.07 0.48 6.10
CA SER A 122 -12.74 -0.91 5.74
C SER A 122 -12.32 -1.73 6.95
N GLU A 123 -13.27 -2.47 7.54
CA GLU A 123 -12.98 -3.43 8.61
C GLU A 123 -11.92 -4.46 8.18
N GLN A 124 -11.95 -4.86 6.90
CA GLN A 124 -10.96 -5.79 6.35
C GLN A 124 -9.55 -5.18 6.38
N ALA A 125 -9.38 -3.93 5.98
CA ALA A 125 -8.08 -3.24 6.03
C ALA A 125 -7.61 -3.05 7.48
N ALA A 126 -8.52 -2.64 8.37
CA ALA A 126 -8.21 -2.46 9.79
C ALA A 126 -7.72 -3.77 10.44
N HIS A 127 -8.42 -4.88 10.19
CA HIS A 127 -8.01 -6.21 10.68
C HIS A 127 -6.68 -6.67 10.06
N PHE A 128 -6.48 -6.42 8.77
CA PHE A 128 -5.24 -6.75 8.08
C PHE A 128 -4.04 -6.03 8.70
N TRP A 129 -4.09 -4.69 8.80
CA TRP A 129 -2.99 -3.91 9.35
C TRP A 129 -2.74 -4.21 10.82
N LYS A 130 -3.79 -4.36 11.62
CA LYS A 130 -3.66 -4.83 13.01
C LYS A 130 -2.88 -6.16 13.09
N SER A 131 -3.18 -7.11 12.19
CA SER A 131 -2.49 -8.40 12.16
C SER A 131 -1.03 -8.30 11.68
N VAL A 132 -0.72 -7.42 10.73
CA VAL A 132 0.66 -7.19 10.26
C VAL A 132 1.49 -6.58 11.39
N LEU A 133 0.93 -5.55 12.04
CA LEU A 133 1.66 -4.73 13.00
C LEU A 133 1.80 -5.34 14.41
N GLN A 134 1.17 -6.50 14.64
CA GLN A 134 1.30 -7.26 15.88
C GLN A 134 2.60 -8.07 15.99
N ASN A 135 3.34 -8.26 14.89
CA ASN A 135 4.49 -9.15 14.84
C ASN A 135 5.77 -8.42 14.36
N PRO A 136 6.96 -8.88 14.80
CA PRO A 136 8.23 -8.17 14.63
C PRO A 136 8.71 -8.03 13.17
N PRO A 137 9.64 -7.10 12.87
CA PRO A 137 10.40 -6.24 13.78
C PRO A 137 9.78 -4.83 13.96
N ILE A 138 8.64 -4.77 14.64
CA ILE A 138 7.87 -3.55 14.89
C ILE A 138 7.97 -3.18 16.37
N HIS A 139 8.33 -1.93 16.62
CA HIS A 139 8.53 -1.34 17.95
C HIS A 139 7.69 -0.07 18.10
N ASP A 140 7.39 0.30 19.36
CA ASP A 140 6.70 1.54 19.71
C ASP A 140 5.38 1.78 18.93
N CYS A 141 4.67 0.68 18.62
CA CYS A 141 3.45 0.73 17.82
C CYS A 141 2.29 1.34 18.61
N GLN A 142 1.71 2.41 18.06
CA GLN A 142 0.57 3.14 18.60
C GLN A 142 -0.50 3.26 17.52
N PHE A 143 -1.76 3.33 17.92
CA PHE A 143 -2.90 3.57 17.05
C PHE A 143 -3.76 4.67 17.66
N ASP A 144 -3.96 5.77 16.93
CA ASP A 144 -4.71 6.93 17.41
C ASP A 144 -6.22 6.88 17.13
N GLY A 145 -6.67 5.81 16.45
CA GLY A 145 -8.06 5.63 15.99
C GLY A 145 -8.17 5.64 14.47
N GLU A 146 -7.20 6.21 13.76
CA GLU A 146 -7.17 6.30 12.30
C GLU A 146 -5.85 5.79 11.72
N THR A 147 -4.73 6.09 12.38
CA THR A 147 -3.38 5.83 11.87
C THR A 147 -2.54 5.07 12.89
N TYR A 148 -1.82 4.06 12.41
CA TYR A 148 -0.76 3.40 13.16
C TYR A 148 0.53 4.18 13.00
N SER A 149 1.26 4.40 14.09
CA SER A 149 2.60 4.98 14.10
C SER A 149 3.55 4.02 14.82
N PHE A 150 4.70 3.70 14.22
CA PHE A 150 5.62 2.70 14.77
C PHE A 150 7.03 2.82 14.19
N ILE A 151 7.98 2.07 14.78
CA ILE A 151 9.34 1.89 14.26
C ILE A 151 9.49 0.49 13.69
N PHE A 152 9.96 0.38 12.43
CA PHE A 152 10.33 -0.87 11.79
C PHE A 152 11.85 -1.02 11.76
N ALA A 153 12.38 -2.13 12.28
CA ALA A 153 13.83 -2.39 12.40
C ALA A 153 14.39 -3.36 11.35
#